data_AF-A0A7R8ZSI9-F1
#
_entry.id   AF-A0A7R8ZSI9-F1
#
_cell.length_a   1.000
_cell.length_b   1.000
_cell.length_c   1.000
_cell.angle_alpha   90.00
_cell.angle_beta   90.00
_cell.angle_gamma   90.00
#
_symmetry.space_group_name_H-M   'P 1'
#
loop_
_entity.id
_entity.type
_entity.pdbx_description
1 polymer ?
#
loop_
_entity_poly.entity_id
_entity_poly.type
_entity_poly.pdbx_seq_one_letter_code
_entity_poly.pdbx_strand_id
1 'polypeptide(L)'
;MDVADAQTGAQLVKDEVGERCQKLFQDFLEEFEESGKVKYVPAALELNKPERNTLKVSFADLAVANQELSTTITEEYFRVYPFLCNG
;
A
#
# COMPACT_ATOMS: atom_id res chain seq x y z
N MET A 1 -38.35 -29.40 3.02
CA MET A 1 -38.11 -28.25 2.12
C MET A 1 -36.91 -27.55 2.69
N ASP A 2 -35.78 -27.67 1.99
CA ASP A 2 -34.45 -27.23 2.43
C ASP A 2 -34.44 -25.69 2.49
N VAL A 3 -34.41 -25.14 3.70
CA VAL A 3 -34.27 -23.70 3.95
C VAL A 3 -32.79 -23.40 4.19
N ALA A 4 -31.98 -23.58 3.14
CA ALA A 4 -30.67 -22.96 3.03
C ALA A 4 -30.86 -21.50 2.58
N ASP A 5 -31.31 -20.68 3.52
CA ASP A 5 -31.56 -19.25 3.31
C ASP A 5 -30.22 -18.50 3.14
N ALA A 6 -29.92 -18.18 1.88
CA ALA A 6 -29.34 -16.93 1.41
C ALA A 6 -28.41 -16.15 2.36
N GLN A 7 -27.17 -16.62 2.53
CA GLN A 7 -26.03 -15.73 2.78
C GLN A 7 -25.35 -15.37 1.44
N THR A 8 -26.12 -14.85 0.49
CA THR A 8 -25.51 -14.11 -0.62
C THR A 8 -25.17 -12.72 -0.08
N GLY A 9 -24.06 -12.64 0.68
CA GLY A 9 -23.47 -11.36 1.05
C GLY A 9 -23.29 -10.52 -0.21
N ALA A 10 -23.52 -9.20 -0.11
CA ALA A 10 -23.35 -8.29 -1.23
C ALA A 10 -22.02 -8.57 -1.94
N GLN A 11 -22.06 -8.65 -3.28
CA GLN A 11 -20.83 -8.81 -4.07
C GLN A 11 -19.90 -7.63 -3.76
N LEU A 12 -18.79 -7.91 -3.09
CA LEU A 12 -17.70 -6.97 -2.92
C LEU A 12 -17.05 -6.76 -4.29
N VAL A 13 -17.17 -5.56 -4.83
CA VAL A 13 -16.48 -5.15 -6.05
C VAL A 13 -15.05 -4.78 -5.67
N LYS A 14 -14.08 -5.34 -6.39
CA LYS A 14 -12.67 -5.03 -6.18
C LYS A 14 -12.35 -3.61 -6.60
N ASP A 15 -11.51 -2.94 -5.82
CA ASP A 15 -10.97 -1.64 -6.19
C ASP A 15 -9.62 -1.84 -6.91
N GLU A 16 -9.70 -1.91 -8.24
CA GLU A 16 -8.52 -2.09 -9.11
C GLU A 16 -7.49 -0.95 -8.96
N VAL A 17 -7.93 0.27 -8.62
CA VAL A 17 -7.03 1.40 -8.39
C VAL A 17 -6.29 1.21 -7.07
N GLY A 18 -7.01 0.80 -6.02
CA GLY A 18 -6.43 0.46 -4.73
C GLY A 18 -5.43 -0.70 -4.82
N GLU A 19 -5.82 -1.81 -5.46
CA GLU A 19 -4.94 -2.99 -5.64
C GLU A 19 -3.68 -2.65 -6.45
N ARG A 20 -3.80 -1.84 -7.51
CA ARG A 20 -2.62 -1.39 -8.28
C ARG A 20 -1.73 -0.47 -7.45
N CYS A 21 -2.31 0.49 -6.74
CA CYS A 21 -1.58 1.43 -5.89
C CYS A 21 -0.80 0.68 -4.81
N GLN A 22 -1.43 -0.30 -4.15
CA GLN A 22 -0.80 -1.17 -3.17
C GLN A 22 0.43 -1.87 -3.74
N LYS A 23 0.29 -2.51 -4.91
CA LYS A 23 1.39 -3.23 -5.55
C LYS A 23 2.56 -2.31 -5.88
N LEU A 24 2.28 -1.20 -6.55
CA LEU A 24 3.32 -0.22 -6.92
C LEU A 24 4.02 0.37 -5.69
N PHE A 25 3.29 0.57 -4.60
CA PHE A 25 3.86 1.06 -3.35
C PHE A 25 4.73 0.01 -2.66
N GLN A 26 4.33 -1.25 -2.69
CA GLN A 26 5.14 -2.35 -2.18
C GLN A 26 6.44 -2.50 -2.98
N ASP A 27 6.35 -2.54 -4.31
CA ASP A 27 7.51 -2.60 -5.20
C ASP A 27 8.47 -1.42 -4.91
N PHE A 28 7.94 -0.21 -4.70
CA PHE A 28 8.73 0.96 -4.31
C PHE A 28 9.47 0.77 -2.97
N LEU A 29 8.83 0.22 -1.94
CA LEU A 29 9.46 0.01 -0.63
C LEU A 29 10.60 -1.02 -0.70
N GLU A 30 10.48 -2.01 -1.59
CA GLU A 30 11.44 -3.10 -1.77
C GLU A 30 12.60 -2.72 -2.70
N GLU A 31 12.36 -1.87 -3.70
CA GLU A 31 13.33 -1.57 -4.76
C GLU A 31 13.98 -0.18 -4.65
N PHE A 32 13.42 0.78 -3.89
CA PHE A 32 13.97 2.13 -3.85
C PHE A 32 15.32 2.17 -3.13
N GLU A 33 16.37 2.43 -3.92
CA GLU A 33 17.74 2.55 -3.45
C GLU A 33 18.20 4.00 -3.32
N GLU A 34 18.87 4.29 -2.21
CA GLU A 34 19.59 5.54 -2.00
C GLU A 34 21.04 5.22 -1.63
N SER A 35 21.99 5.75 -2.42
CA SER A 35 23.43 5.48 -2.22
C SER A 35 23.81 3.99 -2.24
N GLY A 36 23.15 3.19 -3.09
CA GLY A 36 23.42 1.75 -3.28
C GLY A 36 22.89 0.86 -2.16
N LYS A 37 21.91 1.33 -1.38
CA LYS A 37 21.22 0.55 -0.35
C LYS A 37 19.71 0.78 -0.46
N VAL A 38 18.93 -0.29 -0.29
CA VAL A 38 17.47 -0.19 -0.20
C VAL A 38 17.10 0.61 1.04
N LYS A 39 16.48 1.77 0.83
CA LYS A 39 16.30 2.79 1.88
C LYS A 39 15.26 2.38 2.93
N TYR A 40 14.16 1.79 2.49
CA TYR A 40 12.97 1.58 3.32
C TYR A 40 12.93 0.21 4.02
N VAL A 41 13.57 -0.82 3.47
CA VAL A 41 13.60 -2.17 4.06
C VAL A 41 14.11 -2.21 5.51
N PRO A 42 15.23 -1.56 5.88
CA PRO A 42 15.70 -1.58 7.27
C PRO A 42 14.69 -0.97 8.25
N ALA A 43 14.00 0.09 7.85
CA ALA A 43 12.99 0.73 8.67
C ALA A 43 11.69 -0.09 8.75
N ALA A 44 11.34 -0.81 7.68
CA ALA A 44 10.22 -1.74 7.68
C ALA A 44 10.47 -2.93 8.63
N LEU A 45 11.68 -3.48 8.68
CA LEU A 45 12.04 -4.58 9.60
C LEU A 45 11.87 -4.19 11.08
N GLU A 46 12.06 -2.91 11.41
CA GLU A 46 11.86 -2.39 12.77
C GLU A 46 10.37 -2.36 13.20
N LEU A 47 9.41 -2.46 12.27
CA LEU A 47 7.97 -2.54 12.55
C LEU A 47 7.56 -3.86 13.20
N ASN A 48 8.41 -4.89 13.16
CA ASN A 48 8.15 -6.13 13.89
C ASN A 48 8.19 -5.96 15.41
N LYS A 49 8.72 -4.82 15.90
CA LYS A 49 8.74 -4.50 17.32
C LYS A 49 7.34 -4.01 17.74
N PRO A 50 6.78 -4.51 18.86
CA PRO A 50 5.42 -4.16 19.28
C PRO A 50 5.21 -2.65 19.55
N GLU A 51 6.29 -1.91 19.78
CA GLU A 51 6.27 -0.47 20.02
C GLU A 51 6.32 0.37 18.73
N ARG A 52 6.45 -0.27 17.55
CA ARG A 52 6.58 0.41 16.26
C ARG A 52 5.55 -0.09 15.26
N ASN A 53 4.68 0.80 14.81
CA ASN A 53 3.60 0.51 13.86
C ASN A 53 3.54 1.51 12.70
N THR A 54 4.51 2.42 12.59
CA THR A 54 4.50 3.50 11.61
C THR A 54 5.82 3.57 10.87
N LEU A 55 5.78 3.47 9.54
CA LEU A 55 6.90 3.75 8.64
C LEU A 55 6.73 5.11 8.01
N LYS A 56 7.76 5.95 8.06
CA LYS A 56 7.76 7.25 7.38
C LYS A 56 8.39 7.11 6.00
N VAL A 57 7.66 7.55 4.98
CA VAL A 57 8.11 7.51 3.58
C VAL A 57 8.26 8.94 3.06
N SER A 58 9.36 9.22 2.36
CA SER A 58 9.57 10.51 1.70
C SER A 58 8.74 10.57 0.42
N PHE A 59 7.88 11.59 0.31
CA PHE A 59 7.10 11.78 -0.90
C PHE A 59 7.98 12.16 -2.11
N ALA A 60 9.12 12.82 -1.87
CA ALA A 60 10.06 13.17 -2.94
C ALA A 60 10.69 11.92 -3.58
N ASP A 61 10.99 10.91 -2.76
CA ASP A 61 11.56 9.64 -3.20
C ASP A 61 10.55 8.88 -4.06
N LEU A 62 9.30 8.86 -3.62
CA LEU A 62 8.19 8.24 -4.32
C LEU A 62 7.94 8.92 -5.68
N ALA A 63 8.05 10.25 -5.75
CA ALA A 63 7.92 11.00 -7.00
C ALA A 63 9.08 10.76 -7.98
N VAL A 64 10.29 10.54 -7.48
CA VAL A 64 11.44 10.18 -8.32
C VAL A 64 11.30 8.75 -8.84
N ALA A 65 10.78 7.83 -8.02
CA ALA A 65 10.65 6.43 -8.38
C ALA A 65 9.47 6.17 -9.33
N ASN A 66 8.29 6.72 -9.02
CA ASN A 66 7.06 6.46 -9.77
C ASN A 66 6.10 7.64 -9.71
N GLN A 67 6.11 8.45 -10.77
CA GLN A 67 5.25 9.62 -10.90
C GLN A 67 3.75 9.26 -10.93
N GLU A 68 3.36 8.15 -11.55
CA GLU A 68 1.95 7.70 -11.60
C GLU A 68 1.44 7.40 -10.18
N LEU A 69 2.25 6.70 -9.38
CA LEU A 69 1.92 6.42 -7.98
C LEU A 69 1.82 7.71 -7.16
N SER A 70 2.75 8.66 -7.33
CA SER A 70 2.68 9.96 -6.65
C SER A 70 1.41 10.73 -6.98
N THR A 71 1.04 10.80 -8.26
CA THR A 71 -0.19 11.48 -8.68
C THR A 71 -1.41 10.78 -8.07
N THR A 72 -1.48 9.44 -8.13
CA THR A 72 -2.58 8.66 -7.57
C THR A 72 -2.74 8.89 -6.06
N ILE A 73 -1.64 8.88 -5.29
CA ILE A 73 -1.67 9.16 -3.85
C ILE A 73 -2.09 10.60 -3.57
N THR A 74 -1.70 11.55 -4.40
CA THR A 74 -2.05 12.98 -4.23
C THR A 74 -3.53 13.23 -4.51
N GLU A 75 -4.07 12.66 -5.59
CA GLU A 75 -5.43 12.91 -6.04
C GLU A 75 -6.47 12.07 -5.27
N GLU A 76 -6.10 10.83 -4.90
CA GLU A 76 -7.04 9.84 -4.34
C GLU A 76 -6.64 9.35 -2.95
N TYR A 77 -5.88 10.14 -2.16
CA TYR A 77 -5.33 9.74 -0.86
C TYR A 77 -6.31 8.97 0.03
N PHE A 78 -7.52 9.51 0.23
CA PHE A 78 -8.52 8.88 1.11
C PHE A 78 -9.01 7.52 0.63
N ARG A 79 -9.04 7.29 -0.69
CA ARG A 79 -9.44 6.01 -1.29
C ARG A 79 -8.33 4.98 -1.19
N VAL A 80 -7.08 5.39 -1.45
CA VAL A 80 -5.93 4.47 -1.49
C VAL A 80 -5.28 4.26 -0.13
N TYR A 81 -5.50 5.11 0.86
CA TYR A 81 -4.92 4.99 2.21
C TYR A 81 -5.10 3.61 2.85
N PRO A 82 -6.30 2.98 2.81
CA PRO A 82 -6.47 1.61 3.33
C PRO A 82 -5.53 0.61 2.64
N PHE A 83 -5.29 0.77 1.34
CA PHE A 83 -4.43 -0.11 0.54
C PHE A 83 -2.93 0.14 0.80
N LEU A 84 -2.53 1.37 1.09
CA LEU A 84 -1.15 1.71 1.49
C LEU A 84 -0.76 1.13 2.86
N CYS A 85 -1.74 0.88 3.72
CA CYS A 85 -1.54 0.32 5.06
C CYS A 85 -1.76 -1.20 5.11
N ASN A 86 -2.26 -1.81 4.04
CA ASN A 86 -2.60 -3.23 4.00
C ASN A 86 -1.46 -3.98 3.30
N GLY A 87 -0.57 -4.58 4.09
CA GLY A 87 0.60 -5.35 3.64
C GLY A 87 0.91 -6.48 4.60
#